data_AF-A0A1K1QV05-F1
#
_entry.id   AF-A0A1K1QV05-F1
#
_cell.length_a   1.000
_cell.length_b   1.000
_cell.length_c   1.000
_cell.angle_alpha   90.00
_cell.angle_beta   90.00
_cell.angle_gamma   90.00
#
_symmetry.space_group_name_H-M   'P 1'
#
loop_
_entity.id
_entity.type
_entity.pdbx_description
1 polymer ?
#
loop_
_entity_poly.entity_id
_entity_poly.type
_entity_poly.pdbx_seq_one_letter_code
_entity_poly.pdbx_strand_id
1 'polypeptide(L)'
;MDGRDGKETGMIEATKVKRERIRHQACPEEEEDMQLSNCSGCGKLQLNSSPALCKDCFKQHLDRSHRVKAFLTKNPRASLMDVCHHTGLSLRVVNEVVRRA
;
A
#
# COMPACT_ATOMS: atom_id res chain seq x y z
N MET A 1 -37.23 22.45 76.49
CA MET A 1 -37.28 21.06 75.98
C MET A 1 -37.39 21.21 74.48
N ASP A 2 -36.40 20.98 73.63
CA ASP A 2 -35.09 20.31 73.66
C ASP A 2 -34.25 21.07 72.61
N GLY A 3 -32.97 21.40 72.77
CA GLY A 3 -31.90 20.55 73.28
C GLY A 3 -31.11 19.99 72.10
N ARG A 4 -29.96 20.62 71.78
CA ARG A 4 -28.67 20.01 71.36
C ARG A 4 -27.83 20.99 70.52
N ASP A 5 -26.68 21.41 71.04
CA ASP A 5 -25.36 20.76 70.84
C ASP A 5 -24.92 20.94 69.38
N GLY A 6 -23.89 21.71 69.04
CA GLY A 6 -22.55 21.66 69.61
C GLY A 6 -21.58 21.21 68.50
N LYS A 7 -20.31 21.58 68.65
CA LYS A 7 -19.11 21.10 67.93
C LYS A 7 -18.75 21.77 66.60
N GLU A 8 -17.85 22.74 66.74
CA GLU A 8 -16.43 22.57 66.36
C GLU A 8 -16.10 21.38 65.45
N THR A 9 -15.45 21.67 64.32
CA THR A 9 -14.29 20.96 63.74
C THR A 9 -14.18 21.46 62.29
N GLY A 10 -13.18 22.25 61.98
CA GLY A 10 -11.90 21.71 61.53
C GLY A 10 -11.74 22.07 60.06
N MET A 11 -11.02 23.17 59.80
CA MET A 11 -10.57 23.51 58.46
C MET A 11 -9.61 22.41 58.00
N ILE A 12 -10.08 21.46 57.21
CA ILE A 12 -9.20 20.57 56.45
C ILE A 12 -8.79 21.31 55.18
N GLU A 13 -7.57 21.85 55.21
CA GLU A 13 -6.91 22.39 54.03
C GLU A 13 -6.82 21.30 52.96
N ALA A 14 -7.52 21.49 51.85
CA ALA A 14 -7.45 20.63 50.69
C ALA A 14 -6.06 20.80 50.05
N THR A 15 -5.14 19.86 50.33
CA THR A 15 -3.88 19.77 49.60
C THR A 15 -4.18 19.44 48.14
N LYS A 16 -3.89 20.40 47.27
CA LYS A 16 -4.00 20.27 45.81
C LYS A 16 -3.07 19.14 45.33
N VAL A 17 -3.61 17.94 45.17
CA VAL A 17 -2.90 16.84 44.48
C VAL A 17 -2.75 17.26 43.01
N LYS A 18 -1.53 17.67 42.64
CA LYS A 18 -1.19 18.01 41.27
C LYS A 18 -1.17 16.70 40.48
N ARG A 19 -2.29 16.40 39.81
CA ARG A 19 -2.39 15.29 38.85
C ARG A 19 -1.40 15.57 37.71
N GLU A 20 -0.18 15.06 37.83
CA GLU A 20 0.74 14.99 36.71
C GLU A 20 0.13 14.05 35.67
N ARG A 21 -0.29 14.62 34.54
CA ARG A 21 -0.67 13.83 33.38
C ARG A 21 0.58 13.14 32.89
N ILE A 22 0.69 11.84 33.14
CA ILE A 22 1.63 10.97 32.45
C ILE A 22 1.36 11.16 30.97
N ARG A 23 2.25 11.88 30.27
CA ARG A 23 2.23 11.95 28.82
C ARG A 23 2.71 10.59 28.35
N HIS A 24 1.77 9.69 28.08
CA HIS A 24 2.06 8.50 27.30
C HIS A 24 2.55 9.00 25.95
N GLN A 25 3.84 8.83 25.71
CA GLN A 25 4.43 9.04 24.41
C GLN A 25 3.81 8.00 23.50
N ALA A 26 2.97 8.44 22.56
CA ALA A 26 2.48 7.57 21.50
C ALA A 26 3.71 7.13 20.71
N CYS A 27 4.06 5.85 20.82
CA CYS A 27 4.93 5.22 19.84
C CYS A 27 4.25 5.41 18.48
N PRO A 28 4.96 5.88 17.44
CA PRO A 28 4.42 5.80 16.08
C PRO A 28 4.25 4.31 15.77
N GLU A 29 3.01 3.84 15.89
CA GLU A 29 2.60 2.55 15.37
C GLU A 29 2.64 2.74 13.84
N GLU A 30 3.78 2.41 13.24
CA GLU A 30 3.84 2.22 11.79
C GLU A 30 3.04 0.94 11.48
N GLU A 31 1.72 1.05 11.56
CA GLU A 31 0.80 0.09 10.96
C GLU A 31 0.90 0.23 9.45
N GLU A 32 1.88 -0.44 8.84
CA GLU A 32 1.77 -0.79 7.42
C GLU A 32 0.55 -1.70 7.26
N ASP A 33 -0.58 -1.10 6.88
CA ASP A 33 -1.81 -1.80 6.50
C ASP A 33 -1.46 -2.81 5.39
N MET A 34 -1.32 -4.09 5.74
CA MET A 34 -1.14 -5.17 4.77
C MET A 34 -2.45 -5.32 3.98
N GLN A 35 -2.61 -4.54 2.93
CA GLN A 35 -3.82 -4.51 2.13
C GLN A 35 -3.92 -5.75 1.26
N LEU A 36 -4.96 -6.55 1.44
CA LEU A 36 -5.26 -7.61 0.48
C LEU A 36 -5.79 -6.99 -0.81
N SER A 37 -5.24 -7.40 -1.95
CA SER A 37 -5.68 -6.95 -3.27
C SER A 37 -5.58 -8.07 -4.30
N ASN A 38 -6.37 -7.98 -5.37
CA ASN A 38 -6.29 -8.91 -6.48
C ASN A 38 -5.33 -8.38 -7.56
N CYS A 39 -4.50 -9.26 -8.10
CA CYS A 39 -3.64 -8.97 -9.25
C CYS A 39 -4.49 -8.55 -10.45
N SER A 40 -4.23 -7.39 -11.04
CA SER A 40 -4.97 -6.88 -12.21
C SER A 40 -4.73 -7.70 -13.49
N GLY A 41 -3.70 -8.54 -13.51
CA GLY A 41 -3.35 -9.38 -14.66
C GLY A 41 -4.01 -10.77 -14.65
N CYS A 42 -4.12 -11.43 -13.49
CA CYS A 42 -4.66 -12.79 -13.39
C CYS A 42 -5.74 -12.98 -12.32
N GLY A 43 -6.04 -11.96 -11.53
CA GLY A 43 -7.05 -12.01 -10.47
C GLY A 43 -6.61 -12.71 -9.18
N LYS A 44 -5.38 -13.26 -9.10
CA LYS A 44 -4.85 -13.88 -7.88
C LYS A 44 -4.82 -12.89 -6.72
N LEU A 45 -5.32 -13.31 -5.55
CA LEU A 45 -5.25 -12.54 -4.31
C LEU A 45 -3.81 -12.48 -3.78
N GLN A 46 -3.38 -11.30 -3.33
CA GLN A 46 -2.04 -11.02 -2.82
C GLN A 46 -2.09 -9.97 -1.70
N LEU A 47 -1.14 -10.04 -0.77
CA LEU A 47 -0.90 -8.99 0.23
C LEU A 47 -0.10 -7.88 -0.45
N ASN A 48 -0.60 -6.64 -0.37
CA ASN A 48 -0.10 -5.49 -1.10
C ASN A 48 0.30 -4.34 -0.17
N SER A 49 1.49 -3.81 -0.43
CA SER A 49 1.89 -2.41 -0.19
C SER A 49 2.14 -1.70 -1.54
N SER A 50 1.59 -2.26 -2.65
CA SER A 50 1.82 -1.98 -4.10
C SER A 50 2.97 -2.81 -4.71
N PRO A 51 2.71 -3.68 -5.73
CA PRO A 51 2.21 -3.29 -7.07
C PRO A 51 0.91 -3.97 -7.55
N ALA A 52 0.30 -3.43 -8.60
CA ALA A 52 -0.98 -3.90 -9.18
C ALA A 52 -0.93 -5.32 -9.81
N LEU A 53 0.27 -5.82 -10.13
CA LEU A 53 0.47 -7.16 -10.68
C LEU A 53 1.19 -8.04 -9.67
N CYS A 54 0.82 -9.31 -9.62
CA CYS A 54 1.59 -10.31 -8.90
C CYS A 54 2.93 -10.57 -9.59
N LYS A 55 3.86 -11.18 -8.84
CA LYS A 55 5.23 -11.49 -9.32
C LYS A 55 5.23 -12.25 -10.66
N ASP A 56 4.32 -13.22 -10.83
CA ASP A 56 4.20 -14.00 -12.06
C ASP A 56 3.78 -13.13 -13.26
N CYS A 57 2.73 -12.32 -13.09
CA CYS A 57 2.23 -11.44 -14.14
C CYS A 57 3.24 -10.35 -14.48
N PHE A 58 3.93 -9.81 -13.48
CA PHE A 58 4.98 -8.83 -13.68
C PHE A 58 6.16 -9.42 -14.46
N LYS A 59 6.61 -10.62 -14.11
CA LYS A 59 7.68 -11.34 -14.84
C LYS A 59 7.29 -11.59 -16.29
N GLN A 60 6.06 -12.03 -16.55
CA GLN A 60 5.55 -12.20 -17.92
C GLN A 60 5.49 -10.89 -18.69
N HIS A 61 5.09 -9.79 -18.04
CA HIS A 61 5.07 -8.48 -18.66
C HIS A 61 6.48 -8.01 -19.06
N LEU A 62 7.48 -8.22 -18.19
CA LEU A 62 8.88 -7.96 -18.51
C LEU A 62 9.38 -8.82 -19.66
N ASP A 63 9.12 -10.12 -19.66
CA ASP A 63 9.52 -11.03 -20.74
C ASP A 63 8.98 -10.57 -22.10
N ARG A 64 7.68 -10.29 -22.17
CA ARG A 64 7.02 -9.77 -23.38
C ARG A 64 7.66 -8.47 -23.84
N SER A 65 7.95 -7.57 -22.89
CA SER A 65 8.60 -6.29 -23.17
C SER A 65 10.00 -6.48 -23.75
N HIS A 66 10.79 -7.38 -23.18
CA HIS A 66 12.13 -7.70 -23.67
C HIS A 66 12.10 -8.30 -25.06
N ARG A 67 11.17 -9.23 -25.34
CA ARG A 67 11.03 -9.86 -26.66
C ARG A 67 10.68 -8.85 -27.74
N VAL A 68 9.73 -7.96 -27.47
CA VAL A 68 9.35 -6.88 -28.40
C VAL A 68 10.52 -5.91 -28.61
N LYS A 69 11.16 -5.43 -27.54
CA LYS A 69 12.30 -4.51 -27.63
C LYS A 69 13.46 -5.12 -28.41
N ALA A 70 13.84 -6.36 -28.10
CA ALA A 70 14.92 -7.05 -28.79
C ALA A 70 14.66 -7.22 -30.30
N PHE A 71 13.41 -7.45 -30.69
CA PHE A 71 13.03 -7.55 -32.10
C PHE A 71 13.10 -6.18 -32.80
N LEU A 72 12.59 -5.12 -32.17
CA LEU A 72 12.61 -3.76 -32.73
C LEU A 72 14.03 -3.19 -32.82
N THR A 73 14.91 -3.49 -31.87
CA THR A 73 16.33 -3.11 -31.93
C THR A 73 17.02 -3.70 -33.16
N LYS A 74 16.68 -4.94 -33.53
CA LYS A 74 17.23 -5.61 -34.72
C LYS A 74 16.54 -5.16 -36.02
N ASN A 75 15.27 -4.77 -35.94
CA ASN A 75 14.43 -4.42 -37.08
C ASN A 75 13.75 -3.06 -36.85
N PRO A 76 14.48 -1.93 -36.98
CA PRO A 76 13.96 -0.60 -36.62
C PRO A 76 12.82 -0.12 -37.51
N ARG A 77 12.61 -0.74 -38.68
CA ARG A 77 11.52 -0.44 -39.61
C ARG A 77 10.40 -1.49 -39.61
N ALA A 78 10.44 -2.44 -38.67
CA ALA A 78 9.39 -3.46 -38.57
C ALA A 78 8.03 -2.82 -38.26
N SER A 79 7.00 -3.31 -38.94
CA SER A 79 5.63 -2.93 -38.64
C SER A 79 5.13 -3.62 -37.35
N LEU A 80 4.05 -3.11 -36.76
CA LEU A 80 3.40 -3.78 -35.62
C LEU A 80 2.98 -5.21 -35.95
N MET A 81 2.61 -5.49 -37.20
CA MET A 81 2.22 -6.82 -37.66
C MET A 81 3.41 -7.77 -37.68
N ASP A 82 4.59 -7.31 -38.10
CA ASP A 82 5.83 -8.11 -38.09
C ASP A 82 6.20 -8.51 -36.66
N VAL A 83 6.09 -7.57 -35.72
CA VAL A 83 6.33 -7.84 -34.29
C VAL A 83 5.35 -8.88 -33.77
N CYS A 84 4.05 -8.76 -34.08
CA CYS A 84 3.04 -9.74 -33.66
C CYS A 84 3.34 -11.13 -34.23
N HIS A 85 3.65 -11.21 -35.52
CA HIS A 85 3.96 -12.47 -36.20
C HIS A 85 5.21 -13.14 -35.60
N HIS A 86 6.27 -12.37 -35.35
CA HIS A 86 7.52 -12.91 -34.82
C HIS A 86 7.45 -13.25 -33.32
N THR A 87 6.78 -12.41 -32.52
CA THR A 87 6.71 -12.61 -31.06
C THR A 87 5.58 -13.55 -30.63
N GLY A 88 4.59 -13.78 -31.48
CA GLY A 88 3.37 -14.50 -31.16
C GLY A 88 2.46 -13.76 -30.17
N LEU A 89 2.75 -12.48 -29.91
CA LEU A 89 1.95 -11.65 -29.01
C LEU A 89 0.79 -11.01 -29.77
N SER A 90 -0.32 -10.79 -29.06
CA SER A 90 -1.46 -10.09 -29.63
C SER A 90 -1.11 -8.62 -29.92
N LEU A 91 -1.78 -8.05 -30.93
CA LEU A 91 -1.61 -6.64 -31.31
C LEU A 91 -1.82 -5.68 -30.13
N ARG A 92 -2.78 -5.99 -29.25
CA ARG A 92 -3.03 -5.21 -28.03
C ARG A 92 -1.81 -5.19 -27.11
N VAL A 93 -1.21 -6.35 -26.86
CA VAL A 93 -0.02 -6.48 -25.99
C VAL A 93 1.18 -5.78 -26.61
N VAL A 94 1.42 -5.98 -27.91
CA VAL A 94 2.52 -5.31 -28.61
C VAL A 94 2.36 -3.79 -28.56
N ASN A 95 1.15 -3.28 -28.83
CA ASN A 95 0.86 -1.85 -28.78
C ASN A 95 1.04 -1.27 -27.37
N GLU A 96 0.62 -1.99 -26.32
CA GLU A 96 0.85 -1.56 -24.93
C GLU A 96 2.35 -1.45 -24.60
N VAL A 97 3.14 -2.46 -25.01
CA VAL A 97 4.58 -2.48 -24.79
C VAL A 97 5.27 -1.34 -25.54
N VAL A 98 4.95 -1.14 -26.82
CA VAL A 98 5.58 -0.11 -27.65
C VAL A 98 5.26 1.30 -27.17
N ARG A 99 4.04 1.55 -26.68
CA ARG A 99 3.65 2.88 -26.15
C ARG A 99 4.34 3.25 -24.83
N ARG A 100 4.85 2.27 -24.09
CA ARG A 100 5.54 2.45 -22.80
C ARG A 100 7.06 2.27 -22.90
N ALA A 101 7.57 1.88 -24.07
CA ALA A 101 8.97 1.58 -24.32
C ALA A 101 9.80 2.84 -24.53
#